data_AF-A0AAU9W136-F1
#
_entry.id   AF-A0AAU9W136-F1
#
_cell.length_a   1.000
_cell.length_b   1.000
_cell.length_c   1.000
_cell.angle_alpha   90.00
_cell.angle_beta   90.00
_cell.angle_gamma   90.00
#
_symmetry.space_group_name_H-M   'P 1'
#
loop_
_entity.id
_entity.type
_entity.pdbx_description
1 polymer ?
#
loop_
_entity_poly.entity_id
_entity_poly.type
_entity_poly.pdbx_seq_one_letter_code
_entity_poly.pdbx_strand_id
1 'polypeptide(L)'
;MDEFNFFQFLNDDNEILQAEDQHSRDFPTFRVHFGEYFDDFLPSQAQNARDPESTESATNEENQKPPQELDVSRLPVISSDEIQELKSVASNKNTSRSTKQWMNVFRSWCQCRHLEYVSIEAKAPEELDKVLSKFYAELKKKDGDDYEPESLKIMQSAIERYLKEKNYPLSIVRSREFHSSQEILNAKAISLRQQGKGKRPNKAQSITPEEESALWEKGQLVDFNGKVLTNVNFKNLTEQLGFRGRQEHYDAYVEDVIIRQREDGTEVVEFREGPTKTRSGGLTIR
;
A
#
# COMPACT_ATOMS: atom_id res chain seq x y z
N MET A 1 16.98 -10.86 6.55
CA MET A 1 16.57 -9.71 5.72
C MET A 1 17.72 -8.77 5.89
N ASP A 2 18.62 -8.74 4.93
CA ASP A 2 19.78 -7.87 4.99
C ASP A 2 19.28 -6.42 4.94
N GLU A 3 19.69 -5.65 5.94
CA GLU A 3 19.34 -4.26 6.11
C GLU A 3 19.98 -3.46 4.96
N PHE A 4 19.19 -2.61 4.31
CA PHE A 4 19.74 -1.60 3.41
C PHE A 4 20.50 -0.59 4.28
N ASN A 5 21.82 -0.77 4.35
CA ASN A 5 22.72 0.06 5.13
C ASN A 5 23.08 1.31 4.29
N PHE A 6 22.41 2.43 4.58
CA PHE A 6 22.61 3.72 3.90
C PHE A 6 24.08 4.19 3.96
N PHE A 7 24.80 3.86 5.03
CA PHE A 7 26.22 4.23 5.19
C PHE A 7 27.16 3.39 4.33
N GLN A 8 26.75 2.19 3.89
CA GLN A 8 27.56 1.34 3.02
C GLN A 8 27.48 1.79 1.56
N PHE A 9 26.35 2.38 1.14
CA PHE A 9 26.17 3.00 -0.17
C PHE A 9 27.03 4.27 -0.35
N LEU A 10 27.32 5.00 0.73
CA LEU A 10 28.11 6.23 0.69
C LEU A 10 29.63 5.99 0.61
N ASN A 11 30.11 4.79 0.97
CA ASN A 11 31.55 4.50 1.03
C ASN A 11 32.13 3.91 -0.27
N ASP A 12 31.28 3.37 -1.16
CA ASP A 12 31.72 2.74 -2.42
C ASP A 12 31.92 3.74 -3.57
N ASP A 13 31.46 4.99 -3.46
CA ASP A 13 31.56 6.03 -4.50
C ASP A 13 32.78 6.98 -4.32
N ASN A 14 33.69 6.68 -3.37
CA ASN A 14 34.86 7.53 -3.08
C ASN A 14 36.06 7.34 -4.03
N GLU A 15 35.93 6.45 -5.00
CA GLU A 15 36.89 6.34 -6.10
C GLU A 15 36.17 6.64 -7.41
N ILE A 16 36.53 7.79 -8.01
CA ILE A 16 36.70 8.04 -9.46
C ILE A 16 36.23 9.46 -9.84
N LEU A 17 37.28 10.29 -9.96
CA LEU A 17 37.52 11.34 -10.96
C LEU A 17 36.89 12.72 -10.76
N GLN A 18 37.77 13.58 -10.23
CA GLN A 18 38.04 14.91 -10.75
C GLN A 18 37.74 15.01 -12.26
N ALA A 19 36.73 15.79 -12.60
CA ALA A 19 36.59 16.39 -13.91
C ALA A 19 36.16 17.85 -13.68
N GLU A 20 37.00 18.74 -14.18
CA GLU A 20 36.95 20.18 -14.02
C GLU A 20 35.66 20.81 -14.59
N ASP A 21 35.34 21.97 -14.01
CA ASP A 21 34.32 22.93 -14.39
C ASP A 21 34.13 23.12 -15.90
N GLN A 22 32.86 23.20 -16.32
CA GLN A 22 32.41 24.30 -17.18
C GLN A 22 30.88 24.37 -17.21
N HIS A 23 30.38 25.61 -17.04
CA HIS A 23 28.99 26.10 -17.08
C HIS A 23 28.33 26.36 -15.71
N SER A 24 28.78 27.43 -15.05
CA SER A 24 27.94 28.23 -14.16
C SER A 24 26.71 28.71 -14.95
N ARG A 25 25.55 28.14 -14.62
CA ARG A 25 24.26 28.78 -14.83
C ARG A 25 23.62 28.89 -13.45
N ASP A 26 23.42 30.12 -12.98
CA ASP A 26 22.66 30.38 -11.77
C ASP A 26 21.25 29.82 -11.93
N PHE A 27 20.92 28.76 -11.18
CA PHE A 27 19.55 28.32 -11.02
C PHE A 27 18.93 29.09 -9.84
N PRO A 28 17.70 29.62 -10.00
CA PRO A 28 17.07 30.38 -8.94
C PRO A 28 16.81 29.48 -7.73
N THR A 29 17.40 29.86 -6.59
CA THR A 29 17.15 29.23 -5.30
C THR A 29 15.73 29.57 -4.85
N PHE A 30 14.80 28.62 -4.93
CA PHE A 30 13.46 28.82 -4.37
C PHE A 30 13.53 28.75 -2.84
N ARG A 31 13.39 29.90 -2.18
CA ARG A 31 13.05 30.00 -0.75
C ARG A 31 11.56 30.28 -0.64
N VAL A 32 10.80 29.32 -0.12
CA VAL A 32 9.37 29.49 0.18
C VAL A 32 9.23 29.73 1.69
N HIS A 33 8.54 30.81 2.07
CA HIS A 33 8.21 31.13 3.46
C HIS A 33 6.82 30.57 3.80
N PHE A 34 6.69 29.95 4.98
CA PHE A 34 5.47 29.29 5.42
C PHE A 34 4.58 30.22 6.26
N GLY A 35 3.31 30.34 5.87
CA GLY A 35 2.24 30.88 6.70
C GLY A 35 1.37 29.73 7.22
N GLU A 36 1.23 29.61 8.53
CA GLU A 36 0.33 28.65 9.17
C GLU A 36 -1.12 29.16 9.05
N TYR A 37 -1.99 28.41 8.36
CA TYR A 37 -3.44 28.57 8.53
C TYR A 37 -4.19 27.27 8.21
N PHE A 38 -4.66 26.61 9.27
CA PHE A 38 -5.67 25.56 9.21
C PHE A 38 -7.02 26.26 9.38
N ASP A 39 -7.97 26.04 8.46
CA ASP A 39 -9.38 26.20 8.79
C ASP A 39 -10.25 25.17 8.06
N ASP A 40 -11.14 24.57 8.85
CA ASP A 40 -12.07 23.51 8.54
C ASP A 40 -13.20 23.98 7.62
N PHE A 41 -13.61 23.16 6.65
CA PHE A 41 -14.87 23.38 5.92
C PHE A 41 -15.75 22.13 5.88
N LEU A 42 -16.90 22.23 6.58
CA LEU A 42 -18.06 21.36 6.49
C LEU A 42 -18.90 21.71 5.24
N PRO A 43 -19.50 20.75 4.51
CA PRO A 43 -20.49 21.07 3.48
C PRO A 43 -21.92 21.11 4.05
N SER A 44 -22.66 22.17 3.69
CA SER A 44 -24.07 22.39 4.00
C SER A 44 -25.00 21.53 3.14
N GLN A 45 -26.16 21.18 3.71
CA GLN A 45 -27.28 20.53 3.03
C GLN A 45 -28.11 21.56 2.24
N ALA A 46 -28.64 21.15 1.09
CA ALA A 46 -29.78 21.80 0.46
C ALA A 46 -30.88 20.76 0.17
N GLN A 47 -32.06 21.04 0.74
CA GLN A 47 -33.34 20.35 0.57
C GLN A 47 -34.06 20.86 -0.69
N ASN A 48 -35.01 20.05 -1.21
CA ASN A 48 -36.36 20.42 -1.70
C ASN A 48 -37.03 19.12 -2.22
N ALA A 49 -38.08 18.56 -1.60
CA ALA A 49 -39.51 18.93 -1.50
C ALA A 49 -40.39 18.16 -2.53
N ARG A 50 -41.51 17.61 -2.04
CA ARG A 50 -42.44 16.60 -2.61
C ARG A 50 -43.72 17.21 -3.22
N ASP A 51 -44.22 16.66 -4.35
CA ASP A 51 -45.54 16.00 -4.62
C ASP A 51 -46.70 16.93 -5.11
N PRO A 52 -47.87 16.47 -5.67
CA PRO A 52 -48.28 15.17 -6.27
C PRO A 52 -49.17 15.26 -7.58
N GLU A 53 -49.53 14.08 -8.12
CA GLU A 53 -50.76 13.65 -8.84
C GLU A 53 -51.31 14.33 -10.11
N SER A 54 -51.51 13.54 -11.17
CA SER A 54 -52.86 13.27 -11.74
C SER A 54 -52.83 12.18 -12.83
N THR A 55 -53.77 11.26 -12.71
CA THR A 55 -54.11 10.16 -13.62
C THR A 55 -55.29 10.62 -14.48
N GLU A 56 -55.27 10.43 -15.81
CA GLU A 56 -56.43 9.98 -16.61
C GLU A 56 -56.11 9.76 -18.11
N SER A 57 -56.28 8.48 -18.52
CA SER A 57 -56.93 7.94 -19.74
C SER A 57 -56.77 8.60 -21.13
N ALA A 58 -56.16 7.85 -22.06
CA ALA A 58 -56.68 7.66 -23.44
C ALA A 58 -56.02 6.46 -24.17
N THR A 59 -56.85 5.44 -24.43
CA THR A 59 -56.92 4.54 -25.60
C THR A 59 -55.67 4.11 -26.39
N ASN A 60 -55.52 2.79 -26.45
CA ASN A 60 -54.72 1.94 -27.34
C ASN A 60 -54.65 2.39 -28.82
N GLU A 61 -53.43 2.50 -29.34
CA GLU A 61 -53.08 1.97 -30.66
C GLU A 61 -51.78 1.17 -30.52
N GLU A 62 -51.88 -0.16 -30.72
CA GLU A 62 -50.74 -1.07 -30.85
C GLU A 62 -49.91 -0.67 -32.07
N ASN A 63 -48.86 0.13 -31.84
CA ASN A 63 -47.70 0.12 -32.72
C ASN A 63 -46.69 -0.87 -32.15
N GLN A 64 -46.68 -2.09 -32.69
CA GLN A 64 -45.59 -3.04 -32.51
C GLN A 64 -44.32 -2.43 -33.10
N LYS A 65 -43.62 -1.64 -32.29
CA LYS A 65 -42.24 -1.24 -32.56
C LYS A 65 -41.42 -2.53 -32.61
N PRO A 66 -40.63 -2.76 -33.67
CA PRO A 66 -39.74 -3.93 -33.71
C PRO A 66 -38.86 -3.93 -32.46
N PRO A 67 -38.46 -5.11 -31.93
CA PRO A 67 -37.56 -5.18 -30.78
C PRO A 67 -36.39 -4.24 -31.06
N GLN A 68 -36.20 -3.25 -30.19
CA GLN A 68 -35.07 -2.34 -30.33
C GLN A 68 -33.83 -3.22 -30.44
N GLU A 69 -33.13 -3.16 -31.58
CA GLU A 69 -31.84 -3.81 -31.75
C GLU A 69 -31.00 -3.35 -30.56
N LEU A 70 -30.69 -4.29 -29.66
CA LEU A 70 -29.87 -4.01 -28.52
C LEU A 70 -28.51 -3.66 -29.10
N ASP A 71 -28.14 -2.39 -28.98
CA ASP A 71 -26.83 -1.91 -29.36
C ASP A 71 -25.79 -2.59 -28.47
N VAL A 72 -25.33 -3.75 -28.94
CA VAL A 72 -24.31 -4.58 -28.32
C VAL A 72 -22.92 -4.01 -28.54
N SER A 73 -22.76 -2.97 -29.38
CA SER A 73 -21.45 -2.33 -29.60
C SER A 73 -20.90 -1.69 -28.32
N ARG A 74 -21.79 -1.24 -27.41
CA ARG A 74 -21.43 -0.73 -26.08
C ARG A 74 -21.07 -1.83 -25.05
N LEU A 75 -21.35 -3.10 -25.36
CA LEU A 75 -21.17 -4.25 -24.46
C LEU A 75 -20.20 -5.25 -25.10
N PRO A 76 -18.88 -4.99 -25.02
CA PRO A 76 -17.89 -5.88 -25.61
C PRO A 76 -18.00 -7.28 -24.98
N VAL A 77 -17.89 -8.31 -25.82
CA VAL A 77 -17.76 -9.69 -25.36
C VAL A 77 -16.33 -9.88 -24.88
N ILE A 78 -16.16 -9.99 -23.57
CA ILE A 78 -14.87 -10.20 -22.91
C ILE A 78 -14.65 -11.70 -22.71
N SER A 79 -13.45 -12.18 -23.03
CA SER A 79 -13.04 -13.58 -22.84
C SER A 79 -12.83 -13.93 -21.36
N SER A 80 -12.80 -15.23 -21.05
CA SER A 80 -12.46 -15.71 -19.70
C SER A 80 -11.08 -15.24 -19.25
N ASP A 81 -10.13 -15.16 -20.17
CA ASP A 81 -8.75 -14.77 -19.89
C ASP A 81 -8.67 -13.28 -19.53
N GLU A 82 -9.39 -12.42 -20.26
CA GLU A 82 -9.50 -10.99 -19.94
C GLU A 82 -10.22 -10.75 -18.61
N ILE A 83 -11.26 -11.53 -18.28
CA ILE A 83 -11.91 -11.48 -16.96
C ILE A 83 -10.90 -11.85 -15.86
N GLN A 84 -10.03 -12.82 -16.10
CA GLN A 84 -8.99 -13.21 -15.14
C GLN A 84 -7.91 -12.13 -15.02
N GLU A 85 -7.53 -11.48 -16.13
CA GLU A 85 -6.60 -10.36 -16.15
C GLU A 85 -7.17 -9.16 -15.36
N LEU A 86 -8.45 -8.83 -15.53
CA LEU A 86 -9.13 -7.79 -14.75
C LEU A 86 -9.10 -8.09 -13.24
N LYS A 87 -9.31 -9.35 -12.84
CA LYS A 87 -9.17 -9.76 -11.43
C LYS A 87 -7.74 -9.60 -10.91
N SER A 88 -6.74 -9.77 -11.77
CA SER A 88 -5.32 -9.64 -11.40
C SER A 88 -4.92 -8.21 -11.08
N VAL A 89 -5.58 -7.20 -11.67
CA VAL A 89 -5.34 -5.76 -11.40
C VAL A 89 -5.60 -5.42 -9.93
N ALA A 90 -6.59 -6.06 -9.31
CA ALA A 90 -6.90 -5.89 -7.89
C ALA A 90 -5.86 -6.54 -6.95
N SER A 91 -4.96 -7.38 -7.48
CA SER A 91 -3.98 -8.12 -6.68
C SER A 91 -2.70 -7.31 -6.47
N ASN A 92 -2.38 -7.02 -5.21
CA ASN A 92 -1.14 -6.32 -4.87
C ASN A 92 0.05 -7.31 -4.93
N LYS A 93 0.99 -7.09 -5.86
CA LYS A 93 2.18 -7.94 -6.06
C LYS A 93 2.98 -8.16 -4.77
N ASN A 94 3.14 -7.14 -3.93
CA ASN A 94 3.87 -7.25 -2.65
C ASN A 94 3.12 -8.15 -1.66
N THR A 95 1.79 -8.01 -1.61
CA THR A 95 0.92 -8.86 -0.80
C THR A 95 1.01 -10.32 -1.24
N SER A 96 0.98 -10.60 -2.55
CA SER A 96 1.13 -11.95 -3.09
C SER A 96 2.50 -12.56 -2.79
N ARG A 97 3.58 -11.78 -2.92
CA ARG A 97 4.93 -12.21 -2.53
C ARG A 97 5.02 -12.55 -1.05
N SER A 98 4.43 -11.71 -0.19
CA SER A 98 4.34 -11.97 1.26
C SER A 98 3.54 -13.23 1.56
N THR A 99 2.41 -13.47 0.87
CA THR A 99 1.64 -14.73 0.99
C THR A 99 2.53 -15.93 0.71
N LYS A 100 3.21 -15.91 -0.44
CA LYS A 100 4.04 -17.01 -0.89
C LYS A 100 5.16 -17.31 0.10
N GLN A 101 5.81 -16.27 0.61
CA GLN A 101 6.85 -16.40 1.62
C GLN A 101 6.34 -17.07 2.90
N TRP A 102 5.24 -16.58 3.48
CA TRP A 102 4.69 -17.16 4.71
C TRP A 102 4.14 -18.57 4.52
N MET A 103 3.54 -18.86 3.35
CA MET A 103 3.14 -20.22 3.02
C MET A 103 4.32 -21.16 2.83
N ASN A 104 5.48 -20.68 2.36
CA ASN A 104 6.70 -21.50 2.34
C ASN A 104 7.21 -21.80 3.76
N VAL A 105 7.13 -20.84 4.68
CA VAL A 105 7.46 -21.07 6.10
C VAL A 105 6.53 -22.13 6.70
N PHE A 106 5.22 -22.01 6.45
CA PHE A 106 4.24 -23.00 6.91
C PHE A 106 4.52 -24.41 6.34
N ARG A 107 4.76 -24.52 5.02
CA ARG A 107 5.09 -25.79 4.37
C ARG A 107 6.38 -26.41 4.91
N SER A 108 7.40 -25.59 5.14
CA SER A 108 8.67 -26.05 5.75
C SER A 108 8.44 -26.59 7.17
N TRP A 109 7.59 -25.93 7.95
CA TRP A 109 7.20 -26.44 9.27
C TRP A 109 6.43 -27.76 9.15
N CYS A 110 5.49 -27.89 8.21
CA CYS A 110 4.78 -29.15 7.96
C CYS A 110 5.74 -30.30 7.64
N GLN A 111 6.77 -30.06 6.81
CA GLN A 111 7.82 -31.04 6.52
C GLN A 111 8.54 -31.52 7.78
N CYS A 112 8.98 -30.58 8.63
CA CYS A 112 9.63 -30.91 9.89
C CYS A 112 8.74 -31.70 10.87
N ARG A 113 7.41 -31.69 10.68
CA ARG A 113 6.43 -32.38 11.53
C ARG A 113 5.76 -33.57 10.85
N HIS A 114 6.25 -33.98 9.68
CA HIS A 114 5.68 -35.07 8.86
C HIS A 114 4.20 -34.85 8.50
N LEU A 115 3.83 -33.59 8.24
CA LEU A 115 2.50 -33.14 7.83
C LEU A 115 2.50 -32.71 6.34
N GLU A 116 3.36 -33.29 5.52
CA GLU A 116 3.62 -32.84 4.13
C GLU A 116 2.41 -32.99 3.20
N TYR A 117 1.60 -34.02 3.43
CA TYR A 117 0.40 -34.33 2.66
C TYR A 117 -0.86 -33.63 3.19
N VAL A 118 -0.69 -32.76 4.18
CA VAL A 118 -1.79 -32.10 4.86
C VAL A 118 -2.22 -30.88 4.07
N SER A 119 -3.29 -31.03 3.29
CA SER A 119 -3.97 -29.91 2.64
C SER A 119 -4.82 -29.15 3.66
N ILE A 120 -4.36 -27.96 4.05
CA ILE A 120 -5.05 -27.15 5.07
C ILE A 120 -6.40 -26.61 4.59
N GLU A 121 -6.55 -26.39 3.29
CA GLU A 121 -7.80 -25.94 2.68
C GLU A 121 -8.91 -27.01 2.67
N ALA A 122 -8.55 -28.28 2.86
CA ALA A 122 -9.51 -29.39 2.89
C ALA A 122 -9.86 -29.84 4.32
N LYS A 123 -9.26 -29.22 5.34
CA LYS A 123 -9.45 -29.63 6.74
C LYS A 123 -10.79 -29.17 7.32
N ALA A 124 -11.31 -29.97 8.24
CA ALA A 124 -12.34 -29.50 9.14
C ALA A 124 -11.79 -28.35 10.03
N PRO A 125 -12.61 -27.34 10.39
CA PRO A 125 -12.16 -26.19 11.17
C PRO A 125 -11.44 -26.54 12.47
N GLU A 126 -11.95 -27.52 13.22
CA GLU A 126 -11.37 -27.96 14.50
C GLU A 126 -9.99 -28.60 14.33
N GLU A 127 -9.76 -29.34 13.25
CA GLU A 127 -8.45 -29.91 12.96
C GLU A 127 -7.47 -28.82 12.51
N LEU A 128 -7.94 -27.89 11.66
CA LEU A 128 -7.12 -26.79 11.19
C LEU A 128 -6.71 -25.89 12.36
N ASP A 129 -7.62 -25.61 13.31
CA ASP A 129 -7.31 -24.87 14.53
C ASP A 129 -6.18 -25.53 15.32
N LYS A 130 -6.24 -26.85 15.55
CA LYS A 130 -5.15 -27.60 16.23
C LYS A 130 -3.82 -27.50 15.49
N VAL A 131 -3.84 -27.59 14.16
CA VAL A 131 -2.63 -27.46 13.33
C VAL A 131 -2.04 -26.05 13.46
N LEU A 132 -2.87 -25.01 13.34
CA LEU A 132 -2.45 -23.61 13.45
C LEU A 132 -1.97 -23.27 14.86
N SER A 133 -2.64 -23.76 15.90
CA SER A 133 -2.21 -23.66 17.30
C SER A 133 -0.78 -24.14 17.48
N LYS A 134 -0.47 -25.35 16.98
CA LYS A 134 0.87 -25.92 17.07
C LYS A 134 1.88 -25.13 16.25
N PHE A 135 1.54 -24.77 15.02
CA PHE A 135 2.39 -23.97 14.15
C PHE A 135 2.75 -22.62 14.77
N TYR A 136 1.77 -21.88 15.28
CA TYR A 136 1.98 -20.58 15.91
C TYR A 136 2.86 -20.68 17.15
N ALA A 137 2.65 -21.68 18.01
CA ALA A 137 3.50 -21.91 19.18
C ALA A 137 4.97 -22.15 18.77
N GLU A 138 5.20 -22.97 17.74
CA GLU A 138 6.54 -23.45 17.35
C GLU A 138 7.27 -22.54 16.35
N LEU A 139 6.60 -21.54 15.78
CA LEU A 139 7.15 -20.66 14.76
C LEU A 139 8.44 -19.94 15.22
N LYS A 140 9.54 -20.18 14.50
CA LYS A 140 10.83 -19.51 14.67
C LYS A 140 11.47 -19.24 13.30
N LYS A 141 12.41 -18.30 13.25
CA LYS A 141 13.25 -18.06 12.08
C LYS A 141 14.22 -19.22 11.87
N LYS A 142 14.89 -19.25 10.71
CA LYS A 142 15.86 -20.32 10.36
C LYS A 142 17.08 -20.36 11.28
N ASP A 143 17.47 -19.21 11.82
CA ASP A 143 18.55 -19.04 12.79
C ASP A 143 18.13 -19.40 14.23
N GLY A 144 16.87 -19.78 14.46
CA GLY A 144 16.32 -20.11 15.77
C GLY A 144 15.73 -18.92 16.54
N ASP A 145 15.92 -17.71 16.03
CA ASP A 145 15.41 -16.49 16.64
C ASP A 145 13.90 -16.34 16.48
N ASP A 146 13.29 -15.58 17.40
CA ASP A 146 11.88 -15.24 17.29
C ASP A 146 11.62 -14.11 16.28
N TYR A 147 10.48 -14.24 15.60
CA TYR A 147 9.92 -13.18 14.77
C TYR A 147 9.43 -12.00 15.60
N GLU A 148 9.35 -10.83 14.97
CA GLU A 148 8.71 -9.66 15.59
C GLU A 148 7.19 -9.88 15.73
N PRO A 149 6.53 -9.34 16.78
CA PRO A 149 5.09 -9.45 16.96
C PRO A 149 4.28 -9.00 15.73
N GLU A 150 4.76 -8.00 15.00
CA GLU A 150 4.09 -7.53 13.78
C GLU A 150 4.21 -8.54 12.63
N SER A 151 5.33 -9.27 12.56
CA SER A 151 5.51 -10.33 11.56
C SER A 151 4.49 -11.46 11.76
N LEU A 152 4.11 -11.76 13.02
CA LEU A 152 3.08 -12.75 13.34
C LEU A 152 1.71 -12.37 12.76
N LYS A 153 1.34 -11.09 12.82
CA LYS A 153 0.08 -10.60 12.21
C LYS A 153 0.10 -10.68 10.70
N ILE A 154 1.23 -10.32 10.08
CA ILE A 154 1.41 -10.42 8.63
C ILE A 154 1.31 -11.88 8.18
N MET A 155 1.93 -12.81 8.93
CA MET A 155 1.81 -14.24 8.70
C MET A 155 0.36 -14.72 8.81
N GLN A 156 -0.37 -14.38 9.89
CA GLN A 156 -1.77 -14.78 10.05
C GLN A 156 -2.62 -14.27 8.88
N SER A 157 -2.40 -13.01 8.48
CA SER A 157 -3.09 -12.41 7.33
C SER A 157 -2.74 -13.09 5.99
N ALA A 158 -1.51 -13.58 5.84
CA ALA A 158 -1.08 -14.34 4.68
C ALA A 158 -1.77 -15.71 4.62
N ILE A 159 -1.88 -16.43 5.73
CA ILE A 159 -2.57 -17.72 5.79
C ILE A 159 -4.08 -17.55 5.56
N GLU A 160 -4.72 -16.57 6.20
CA GLU A 160 -6.12 -16.20 5.97
C GLU A 160 -6.39 -15.92 4.48
N ARG A 161 -5.51 -15.14 3.84
CA ARG A 161 -5.62 -14.84 2.41
C ARG A 161 -5.48 -16.08 1.54
N TYR A 162 -4.50 -16.94 1.82
CA TYR A 162 -4.33 -18.22 1.13
C TYR A 162 -5.59 -19.09 1.24
N LEU A 163 -6.16 -19.21 2.44
CA LEU A 163 -7.36 -20.00 2.68
C LEU A 163 -8.58 -19.43 1.92
N LYS A 164 -8.74 -18.10 1.89
CA LYS A 164 -9.78 -17.44 1.10
C LYS A 164 -9.63 -17.67 -0.40
N GLU A 165 -8.40 -17.58 -0.92
CA GLU A 165 -8.10 -17.90 -2.33
C GLU A 165 -8.45 -19.37 -2.67
N LYS A 166 -8.40 -20.26 -1.68
CA LYS A 166 -8.82 -21.67 -1.78
C LYS A 166 -10.30 -21.90 -1.46
N ASN A 167 -11.11 -20.84 -1.31
CA ASN A 167 -12.53 -20.89 -0.96
C ASN A 167 -12.81 -21.59 0.38
N TYR A 168 -11.88 -21.52 1.33
CA TYR A 168 -12.12 -22.02 2.68
C TYR A 168 -13.27 -21.22 3.33
N PRO A 169 -14.27 -21.88 3.94
CA PRO A 169 -15.54 -21.23 4.27
C PRO A 169 -15.51 -20.32 5.51
N LEU A 170 -14.52 -20.47 6.39
CA LEU A 170 -14.42 -19.75 7.66
C LEU A 170 -13.17 -18.88 7.72
N SER A 171 -13.20 -17.84 8.55
CA SER A 171 -12.05 -16.96 8.77
C SER A 171 -11.24 -17.44 9.96
N ILE A 172 -9.95 -17.71 9.78
CA ILE A 172 -9.07 -18.10 10.89
C ILE A 172 -8.83 -16.95 11.87
N VAL A 173 -9.15 -15.72 11.47
CA VAL A 173 -9.00 -14.51 12.29
C VAL A 173 -10.27 -14.17 13.08
N ARG A 174 -11.45 -14.45 12.51
CA ARG A 174 -12.74 -13.98 13.06
C ARG A 174 -13.67 -15.08 13.55
N SER A 175 -13.55 -16.28 12.99
CA SER A 175 -14.45 -17.39 13.31
C SER A 175 -14.06 -18.02 14.66
N ARG A 176 -15.07 -18.33 15.47
CA ARG A 176 -14.91 -18.89 16.83
C ARG A 176 -14.30 -20.29 16.84
N GLU A 177 -14.44 -21.01 15.72
CA GLU A 177 -13.89 -22.34 15.50
C GLU A 177 -12.35 -22.34 15.56
N PHE A 178 -11.72 -21.16 15.46
CA PHE A 178 -10.28 -20.95 15.54
C PHE A 178 -9.82 -20.34 16.87
N HIS A 179 -10.60 -20.49 17.93
CA HIS A 179 -10.32 -19.86 19.22
C HIS A 179 -8.95 -20.24 19.78
N SER A 180 -8.57 -21.53 19.75
CA SER A 180 -7.29 -21.97 20.33
C SER A 180 -6.10 -21.35 19.61
N SER A 181 -6.12 -21.34 18.28
CA SER A 181 -5.01 -20.80 17.50
C SER A 181 -4.92 -19.27 17.62
N GLN A 182 -6.05 -18.57 17.74
CA GLN A 182 -6.10 -17.13 18.02
C GLN A 182 -5.49 -16.81 19.40
N GLU A 183 -5.87 -17.56 20.43
CA GLU A 183 -5.32 -17.39 21.79
C GLU A 183 -3.82 -17.62 21.82
N ILE A 184 -3.34 -18.71 21.22
CA ILE A 184 -1.90 -19.05 21.20
C ILE A 184 -1.11 -17.98 20.46
N LEU A 185 -1.59 -17.51 19.30
CA LEU A 185 -0.90 -16.47 18.54
C LEU A 185 -0.83 -15.17 19.34
N ASN A 186 -1.92 -14.79 20.00
CA ASN A 186 -1.97 -13.59 20.85
C ASN A 186 -1.03 -13.73 22.06
N ALA A 187 -1.09 -14.87 22.77
CA ALA A 187 -0.21 -15.16 23.91
C ALA A 187 1.26 -15.09 23.50
N LYS A 188 1.62 -15.66 22.34
CA LYS A 188 2.98 -15.56 21.79
C LYS A 188 3.36 -14.12 21.50
N ALA A 189 2.50 -13.33 20.86
CA ALA A 189 2.76 -11.92 20.59
C ALA A 189 2.96 -11.09 21.88
N ILE A 190 2.18 -11.38 22.94
CA ILE A 190 2.32 -10.74 24.26
C ILE A 190 3.67 -11.13 24.89
N SER A 191 4.02 -12.42 24.89
CA SER A 191 5.29 -12.91 25.43
C SER A 191 6.49 -12.26 24.75
N LEU A 192 6.47 -12.14 23.42
CA LEU A 192 7.53 -11.48 22.66
C LEU A 192 7.69 -9.99 23.04
N ARG A 193 6.57 -9.29 23.28
CA ARG A 193 6.62 -7.89 23.75
C ARG A 193 7.21 -7.77 25.14
N GLN A 194 6.87 -8.69 26.04
CA GLN A 194 7.47 -8.75 27.38
C GLN A 194 8.99 -8.99 27.33
N GLN A 195 9.45 -9.77 26.34
CA GLN A 195 10.88 -9.99 26.06
C GLN A 195 11.55 -8.80 25.34
N GLY A 196 10.83 -7.71 25.08
CA GLY A 196 11.36 -6.49 24.48
C GLY A 196 11.31 -6.41 22.96
N LYS A 197 10.78 -7.42 22.26
CA LYS A 197 10.51 -7.35 20.81
C LYS A 197 9.39 -6.32 20.53
N GLY A 198 9.40 -5.73 19.34
CA GLY A 198 8.41 -4.74 18.93
C GLY A 198 8.64 -3.31 19.43
N LYS A 199 9.72 -3.05 20.18
CA LYS A 199 10.08 -1.68 20.65
C LYS A 199 10.55 -0.74 19.54
N ARG A 200 10.82 -1.26 18.33
CA ARG A 200 11.29 -0.51 17.15
C ARG A 200 12.44 0.46 17.50
N PRO A 201 13.58 -0.06 18.01
CA PRO A 201 14.72 0.80 18.36
C PRO A 201 15.21 1.62 17.16
N ASN A 202 15.15 1.05 15.96
CA ASN A 202 15.53 1.70 14.71
C ASN A 202 14.33 2.37 14.02
N LYS A 203 13.43 2.99 14.80
CA LYS A 203 12.30 3.73 14.22
C LYS A 203 12.85 4.91 13.44
N ALA A 204 12.38 5.09 12.21
CA ALA A 204 12.72 6.26 11.40
C ALA A 204 12.43 7.56 12.16
N GLN A 205 13.42 8.44 12.18
CA GLN A 205 13.33 9.79 12.73
C GLN A 205 13.31 10.79 11.56
N SER A 206 12.70 11.96 11.80
CA SER A 206 12.78 13.06 10.85
C SER A 206 14.20 13.59 10.79
N ILE A 207 14.62 14.03 9.60
CA ILE A 207 15.89 14.74 9.45
C ILE A 207 15.86 16.02 10.29
N THR A 208 16.92 16.28 11.05
CA THR A 208 17.02 17.55 11.80
C THR A 208 17.54 18.67 10.90
N PRO A 209 17.30 19.95 11.24
CA PRO A 209 17.85 21.07 10.48
C PRO A 209 19.38 21.04 10.37
N GLU A 210 20.07 20.53 11.39
CA GLU A 210 21.52 20.38 11.41
C GLU A 210 21.99 19.27 10.46
N GLU A 211 21.29 18.13 10.44
CA GLU A 211 21.55 17.04 9.50
C GLU A 211 21.29 17.47 8.06
N GLU A 212 20.21 18.21 7.82
CA GLU A 212 19.91 18.79 6.52
C GLU A 212 21.02 19.76 6.10
N SER A 213 21.43 20.68 6.97
CA SER A 213 22.52 21.62 6.69
C SER A 213 23.80 20.89 6.32
N ALA A 214 24.13 19.80 7.02
CA ALA A 214 25.29 18.97 6.69
C ALA A 214 25.18 18.28 5.32
N LEU A 215 23.96 17.93 4.86
CA LEU A 215 23.76 17.38 3.51
C LEU A 215 24.00 18.45 2.43
N TRP A 216 23.59 19.70 2.67
CA TRP A 216 23.89 20.83 1.79
C TRP A 216 25.39 21.10 1.71
N GLU A 217 26.08 21.19 2.85
CA GLU A 217 27.53 21.44 2.92
C GLU A 217 28.36 20.34 2.24
N LYS A 218 27.92 19.08 2.34
CA LYS A 218 28.58 17.93 1.70
C LYS A 218 28.21 17.73 0.23
N GLY A 219 27.46 18.65 -0.36
CA GLY A 219 27.03 18.57 -1.75
C GLY A 219 26.09 17.39 -2.06
N GLN A 220 25.31 16.94 -1.09
CA GLN A 220 24.33 15.86 -1.27
C GLN A 220 22.95 16.36 -1.70
N LEU A 221 22.65 17.63 -1.44
CA LEU A 221 21.41 18.32 -1.80
C LEU A 221 21.66 19.53 -2.70
N VAL A 222 22.65 19.52 -3.58
CA VAL A 222 22.99 20.66 -4.45
C VAL A 222 22.58 20.42 -5.91
N ASP A 223 22.74 21.44 -6.74
CA ASP A 223 22.24 21.51 -8.12
C ASP A 223 23.35 21.49 -9.19
N PHE A 224 24.62 21.31 -8.80
CA PHE A 224 25.75 21.39 -9.74
C PHE A 224 25.79 20.23 -10.77
N ASN A 225 25.04 19.15 -10.56
CA ASN A 225 24.82 18.14 -11.61
C ASN A 225 23.46 17.44 -11.48
N GLY A 226 23.02 16.84 -12.59
CA GLY A 226 21.72 16.19 -12.69
C GLY A 226 21.49 15.03 -11.71
N LYS A 227 22.54 14.31 -11.29
CA LYS A 227 22.42 13.20 -10.30
C LYS A 227 22.06 13.77 -8.93
N VAL A 228 22.75 14.81 -8.46
CA VAL A 228 22.48 15.40 -7.15
C VAL A 228 21.14 16.14 -7.11
N LEU A 229 20.75 16.75 -8.23
CA LEU A 229 19.43 17.38 -8.36
C LEU A 229 18.27 16.38 -8.13
N THR A 230 18.46 15.09 -8.45
CA THR A 230 17.44 14.06 -8.14
C THR A 230 17.24 13.86 -6.64
N ASN A 231 18.28 14.04 -5.81
CA ASN A 231 18.14 13.96 -4.35
C ASN A 231 17.33 15.13 -3.80
N VAL A 232 17.56 16.33 -4.32
CA VAL A 232 16.80 17.54 -3.96
C VAL A 232 15.34 17.38 -4.34
N ASN A 233 15.06 16.91 -5.57
CA ASN A 233 13.70 16.63 -6.01
C ASN A 233 13.04 15.54 -5.15
N PHE A 234 13.76 14.46 -4.84
CA PHE A 234 13.24 13.41 -3.96
C PHE A 234 12.85 13.97 -2.58
N LYS A 235 13.72 14.79 -1.96
CA LYS A 235 13.44 15.46 -0.68
C LYS A 235 12.20 16.36 -0.78
N ASN A 236 12.18 17.27 -1.76
CA ASN A 236 11.09 18.23 -1.92
C ASN A 236 9.74 17.56 -2.17
N LEU A 237 9.69 16.55 -3.05
CA LEU A 237 8.46 15.80 -3.33
C LEU A 237 7.99 15.02 -2.09
N THR A 238 8.91 14.45 -1.31
CA THR A 238 8.58 13.72 -0.07
C THR A 238 8.02 14.66 0.99
N GLU A 239 8.70 15.78 1.25
CA GLU A 239 8.38 16.68 2.35
C GLU A 239 7.19 17.59 2.05
N GLN A 240 7.14 18.17 0.84
CA GLN A 240 6.15 19.19 0.48
C GLN A 240 4.86 18.60 -0.08
N LEU A 241 4.97 17.49 -0.84
CA LEU A 241 3.82 16.86 -1.49
C LEU A 241 3.45 15.51 -0.85
N GLY A 242 4.20 15.07 0.15
CA GLY A 242 3.87 13.86 0.92
C GLY A 242 4.04 12.56 0.15
N PHE A 243 4.89 12.54 -0.89
CA PHE A 243 5.14 11.35 -1.70
C PHE A 243 5.61 10.18 -0.83
N ARG A 244 5.06 9.00 -1.08
CA ARG A 244 5.27 7.80 -0.26
C ARG A 244 6.03 6.73 -1.00
N GLY A 245 7.26 6.53 -0.54
CA GLY A 245 8.08 5.40 -0.94
C GLY A 245 8.39 5.39 -2.43
N ARG A 246 9.13 4.37 -2.86
CA ARG A 246 9.74 4.35 -4.20
C ARG A 246 8.73 4.52 -5.34
N GLN A 247 7.58 3.86 -5.30
CA GLN A 247 6.69 3.78 -6.45
C GLN A 247 6.12 5.14 -6.85
N GLU A 248 5.68 5.95 -5.88
CA GLU A 248 5.11 7.28 -6.17
C GLU A 248 6.16 8.22 -6.78
N HIS A 249 7.42 8.15 -6.34
CA HIS A 249 8.50 8.93 -6.96
C HIS A 249 8.86 8.48 -8.38
N TYR A 250 8.69 7.20 -8.70
CA TYR A 250 8.99 6.66 -10.04
C TYR A 250 7.85 6.87 -11.03
N ASP A 251 6.60 6.83 -10.55
CA ASP A 251 5.42 6.89 -11.41
C ASP A 251 4.91 8.32 -11.62
N ALA A 252 5.40 9.31 -10.86
CA ALA A 252 5.00 10.69 -11.02
C ALA A 252 5.62 11.31 -12.28
N TYR A 253 4.76 11.97 -13.06
CA TYR A 253 5.14 12.74 -14.23
C TYR A 253 4.92 14.24 -14.01
N VAL A 254 5.52 15.07 -14.86
CA VAL A 254 5.39 16.53 -14.76
C VAL A 254 3.93 16.96 -14.97
N GLU A 255 3.18 16.22 -15.79
CA GLU A 255 1.77 16.43 -16.08
C GLU A 255 0.86 16.23 -14.86
N ASP A 256 1.35 15.52 -13.83
CA ASP A 256 0.63 15.34 -12.56
C ASP A 256 0.77 16.57 -11.64
N VAL A 257 1.68 17.49 -11.96
CA VAL A 257 1.93 18.72 -11.20
C VAL A 257 1.29 19.91 -11.93
N ILE A 258 0.36 20.58 -11.28
CA ILE A 258 -0.33 21.74 -11.83
C ILE A 258 -0.15 22.96 -10.93
N ILE A 259 -0.01 24.13 -11.53
CA ILE A 259 -0.05 25.40 -10.82
C ILE A 259 -1.49 25.90 -10.85
N ARG A 260 -2.07 26.13 -9.67
CA ARG A 260 -3.40 26.74 -9.52
C ARG A 260 -3.28 28.07 -8.82
N GLN A 261 -4.08 29.04 -9.24
CA GLN A 261 -4.23 30.30 -8.52
C GLN A 261 -5.44 30.20 -7.58
N ARG A 262 -5.24 30.55 -6.31
CA ARG A 262 -6.31 30.68 -5.31
C ARG A 262 -7.09 31.99 -5.51
N GLU A 263 -8.24 32.10 -4.85
CA GLU A 263 -9.10 33.29 -4.91
C GLU A 263 -8.40 34.57 -4.43
N ASP A 264 -7.40 34.44 -3.55
CA ASP A 264 -6.57 35.54 -3.04
C ASP A 264 -5.43 35.94 -4.00
N GLY A 265 -5.31 35.28 -5.16
CA GLY A 265 -4.26 35.50 -6.16
C GLY A 265 -2.98 34.69 -5.93
N THR A 266 -2.87 33.90 -4.86
CA THR A 266 -1.70 33.08 -4.54
C THR A 266 -1.60 31.88 -5.48
N GLU A 267 -0.43 31.69 -6.10
CA GLU A 267 -0.14 30.48 -6.87
C GLU A 267 0.29 29.34 -5.95
N VAL A 268 -0.34 28.18 -6.12
CA VAL A 268 -0.01 26.94 -5.39
C VAL A 268 0.26 25.81 -6.36
N VAL A 269 1.20 24.96 -5.97
CA VAL A 269 1.48 23.71 -6.67
C VAL A 269 0.55 22.63 -6.13
N GLU A 270 -0.22 22.00 -7.01
CA GLU A 270 -1.09 20.89 -6.68
C GLU A 270 -0.66 19.64 -7.45
N PHE A 271 -0.56 18.53 -6.72
CA PHE A 271 -0.26 17.22 -7.28
C PHE A 271 -1.55 16.41 -7.48
N ARG A 272 -1.83 16.02 -8.72
CA ARG A 272 -2.92 15.12 -9.08
C ARG A 272 -2.50 13.68 -8.83
N GLU A 273 -2.68 13.26 -7.58
CA GLU A 273 -2.34 11.90 -7.16
C GLU A 273 -3.05 10.84 -8.03
N GLY A 274 -2.33 9.80 -8.43
CA GLY A 274 -2.91 8.60 -9.05
C GLY A 274 -3.61 7.68 -8.04
N PRO A 275 -3.91 6.42 -8.40
CA PRO A 275 -4.31 5.40 -7.44
C PRO A 275 -3.15 5.07 -6.50
N THR A 276 -3.31 5.28 -5.20
CA THR A 276 -2.28 4.97 -4.19
C THR A 276 -2.75 3.91 -3.21
N LYS A 277 -1.87 3.45 -2.31
CA LYS A 277 -2.21 2.41 -1.33
C LYS A 277 -3.42 2.78 -0.45
N THR A 278 -3.58 4.05 -0.11
CA THR A 278 -4.72 4.57 0.70
C THR A 278 -5.89 5.07 -0.15
N ARG A 279 -5.69 5.16 -1.48
CA ARG A 279 -6.70 5.59 -2.44
C ARG A 279 -6.64 4.66 -3.66
N SER A 280 -6.94 3.39 -3.41
CA SER A 280 -6.71 2.29 -4.37
C SER A 280 -7.57 2.32 -5.63
N GLY A 281 -8.44 3.34 -5.79
CA GLY A 281 -9.39 3.45 -6.90
C GLY A 281 -10.49 2.39 -6.87
N GLY A 282 -10.53 1.54 -5.84
CA GLY A 282 -11.54 0.49 -5.70
C GLY A 282 -12.92 1.05 -5.40
N LEU A 283 -13.95 0.33 -5.87
CA LEU A 283 -15.35 0.69 -5.61
C LEU A 283 -15.65 0.58 -4.11
N THR A 284 -16.23 1.64 -3.55
CA THR A 284 -16.73 1.65 -2.16
C THR A 284 -18.24 1.84 -2.21
N ILE A 285 -19.00 0.93 -1.62
CA ILE A 285 -20.43 1.15 -1.37
C ILE A 285 -20.50 1.98 -0.08
N ARG A 286 -20.95 3.23 -0.19
CA ARG A 286 -21.22 4.10 0.96
C ARG A 286 -22.59 3.79 1.56
#